data_AF-A0A2W6G314-F1
#
_entry.id   AF-A0A2W6G314-F1
#
_cell.length_a   1.000
_cell.length_b   1.000
_cell.length_c   1.000
_cell.angle_alpha   90.00
_cell.angle_beta   90.00
_cell.angle_gamma   90.00
#
_symmetry.space_group_name_H-M   'P 1'
#
loop_
_entity.id
_entity.type
_entity.pdbx_description
1 polymer ?
#
loop_
_entity_poly.entity_id
_entity_poly.type
_entity_poly.pdbx_seq_one_letter_code
_entity_poly.pdbx_strand_id
1 'polypeptide(L)'
;IDIDLDRRRISLSLKQANEGLSPEMEFDPAQYGMTAEYDGEGNYIYPEGFDPETNDWLEGYDKQRQEWERAYAEAQVRFEQHRKQVVKASEADSEAAEDQNYSSETAEAPTTSSTSSTSSTSNAGAGGSLASDEQLAALREKLSGGV
;
A
#
# COMPACT_ATOMS: atom_id res chain seq x y z
N ILE A 1 5.95 13.92 -4.77
CA ILE A 1 6.61 13.04 -5.77
C ILE A 1 7.56 13.89 -6.61
N ASP A 2 8.70 13.34 -7.05
CA ASP A 2 9.64 14.04 -7.94
C ASP A 2 10.18 13.09 -9.02
N ILE A 3 10.32 13.57 -10.26
CA ILE A 3 10.82 12.80 -11.40
C ILE A 3 11.97 13.57 -12.04
N ASP A 4 13.18 13.06 -11.83
CA ASP A 4 14.42 13.61 -12.39
C ASP A 4 14.81 12.76 -13.61
N LEU A 5 14.51 13.27 -14.81
CA LEU A 5 14.81 12.58 -16.07
C LEU A 5 16.30 12.56 -16.40
N ASP A 6 17.04 13.60 -16.00
CA ASP A 6 18.48 13.72 -16.26
C ASP A 6 19.27 12.63 -15.53
N ARG A 7 18.83 12.30 -14.31
CA ARG A 7 19.42 11.23 -13.50
C ARG A 7 18.65 9.92 -13.54
N ARG A 8 17.55 9.86 -14.29
CA ARG A 8 16.63 8.71 -14.37
C ARG A 8 16.17 8.24 -12.98
N ARG A 9 15.82 9.18 -12.11
CA ARG A 9 15.43 8.93 -10.71
C ARG A 9 13.98 9.32 -10.48
N ILE A 10 13.25 8.46 -9.77
CA ILE A 10 11.89 8.73 -9.32
C ILE A 10 11.89 8.70 -7.79
N SER A 11 11.45 9.78 -7.16
CA SER A 11 11.31 9.88 -5.71
C SER A 11 9.87 9.66 -5.31
N LEU A 12 9.63 8.53 -4.64
CA LEU A 12 8.33 8.10 -4.13
C LEU A 12 8.24 8.36 -2.62
N SER A 13 7.05 8.70 -2.13
CA SER A 13 6.81 8.92 -0.70
C SER A 13 5.59 8.14 -0.25
N LEU A 14 5.82 7.15 0.61
CA LEU A 14 4.75 6.37 1.21
C LEU A 14 3.89 7.22 2.17
N LYS A 15 4.52 8.17 2.87
CA LYS A 15 3.79 9.13 3.71
C LYS A 15 2.82 9.95 2.86
N GLN A 16 3.28 10.49 1.73
CA GLN A 16 2.42 11.26 0.84
C GLN A 16 1.32 10.40 0.20
N ALA A 17 1.57 9.12 -0.04
CA ALA A 17 0.55 8.20 -0.53
C ALA A 17 -0.56 7.96 0.52
N ASN A 18 -0.20 7.90 1.80
CA ASN A 18 -1.17 7.66 2.88
C ASN A 18 -1.81 8.96 3.44
N GLU A 19 -1.23 10.12 3.19
CA GLU A 19 -1.66 11.41 3.77
C GLU A 19 -3.00 11.87 3.16
N GLY A 20 -4.04 11.99 3.99
CA GLY A 20 -5.41 12.32 3.58
C GLY A 20 -6.32 11.11 3.30
N LEU A 21 -5.81 9.88 3.48
CA LEU A 21 -6.59 8.66 3.26
C LEU A 21 -7.07 8.05 4.58
N SER A 22 -8.37 7.79 4.64
CA SER A 22 -9.00 7.00 5.69
C SER A 22 -9.39 5.62 5.14
N PRO A 23 -9.53 4.58 5.96
CA PRO A 23 -10.01 3.26 5.53
C PRO A 23 -11.41 3.32 4.86
N GLU A 24 -12.17 4.37 5.17
CA GLU A 24 -13.49 4.74 4.64
C GLU A 24 -13.42 5.53 3.31
N MET A 25 -12.23 5.73 2.73
CA MET A 25 -12.04 6.52 1.52
C MET A 25 -12.92 6.03 0.35
N GLU A 26 -13.52 6.99 -0.37
CA GLU A 26 -14.22 6.75 -1.64
C GLU A 26 -13.22 6.47 -2.77
N PHE A 27 -13.57 5.57 -3.69
CA PHE A 27 -12.72 5.26 -4.83
C PHE A 27 -12.69 6.42 -5.84
N ASP A 28 -11.52 7.03 -6.00
CA ASP A 28 -11.25 8.01 -7.07
C ASP A 28 -10.35 7.38 -8.15
N PRO A 29 -10.90 6.98 -9.32
CA PRO A 29 -10.13 6.40 -10.41
C PRO A 29 -8.94 7.26 -10.87
N ALA A 30 -9.05 8.60 -10.78
CA ALA A 30 -8.02 9.52 -11.25
C ALA A 30 -6.70 9.37 -10.47
N GLN A 31 -6.78 9.01 -9.18
CA GLN A 31 -5.60 8.76 -8.35
C GLN A 31 -4.89 7.43 -8.69
N TYR A 32 -5.57 6.52 -9.38
CA TYR A 32 -5.11 5.15 -9.61
C TYR A 32 -4.83 4.81 -11.08
N GLY A 33 -4.64 5.85 -11.91
CA GLY A 33 -4.17 5.74 -13.28
C GLY A 33 -5.25 6.00 -14.35
N MET A 34 -6.48 6.33 -13.95
CA MET A 34 -7.55 6.76 -14.86
C MET A 34 -7.69 8.28 -14.80
N THR A 35 -6.63 9.00 -15.14
CA THR A 35 -6.61 10.47 -15.06
C THR A 35 -7.80 11.06 -15.78
N ALA A 36 -8.62 11.81 -15.05
CA ALA A 36 -9.72 12.55 -15.63
C ALA A 36 -9.17 13.65 -16.54
N GLU A 37 -9.51 13.59 -17.83
CA GLU A 37 -9.24 14.68 -18.74
C GLU A 37 -10.37 15.71 -18.59
N TYR A 38 -10.01 16.99 -18.55
CA TYR A 38 -10.97 18.09 -18.47
C TYR A 38 -10.76 19.04 -19.63
N ASP A 39 -11.84 19.58 -20.18
CA ASP A 39 -11.77 20.60 -21.22
C ASP A 39 -11.29 21.95 -20.64
N GLY A 40 -11.12 22.96 -21.50
CA GLY A 40 -10.70 24.31 -21.10
C GLY A 40 -11.68 25.03 -20.18
N GLU A 41 -12.90 24.51 -20.01
CA GLU A 41 -13.95 25.03 -19.15
C GLU A 41 -14.06 24.25 -17.83
N GLY A 42 -13.31 23.15 -17.68
CA GLY A 42 -13.27 22.31 -16.49
C GLY A 42 -14.31 21.17 -16.48
N ASN A 43 -14.95 20.87 -17.60
CA ASN A 43 -15.88 19.74 -17.71
C ASN A 43 -15.11 18.44 -17.97
N TYR A 44 -15.61 17.32 -17.43
CA TYR A 44 -15.01 16.01 -17.64
C TYR A 44 -15.15 15.57 -19.11
N ILE A 45 -14.02 15.19 -19.72
CA ILE A 45 -13.97 14.62 -21.05
C ILE A 45 -14.18 13.12 -20.93
N TYR A 46 -15.33 12.66 -21.43
CA TYR A 46 -15.65 11.25 -21.50
C TYR A 46 -14.76 10.54 -22.52
N PRO A 47 -14.47 9.25 -22.29
CA PRO A 47 -13.67 8.46 -23.24
C PRO A 47 -14.33 8.43 -24.62
N GLU A 48 -13.50 8.37 -25.66
CA GLU A 48 -13.96 8.35 -27.04
C GLU A 48 -14.91 7.18 -27.30
N GLY A 49 -16.15 7.48 -27.71
CA GLY A 49 -17.19 6.48 -27.92
C GLY A 49 -18.16 6.30 -26.76
N PHE A 50 -17.98 6.98 -25.63
CA PHE A 50 -18.97 7.02 -24.55
C PHE A 50 -19.87 8.25 -24.70
N ASP A 51 -21.19 8.03 -24.73
CA ASP A 51 -22.18 9.09 -24.80
C ASP A 51 -22.73 9.40 -23.40
N PRO A 52 -22.43 10.59 -22.84
CA PRO A 52 -22.89 10.96 -21.51
C PRO A 52 -24.39 11.27 -21.42
N GLU A 53 -25.08 11.53 -22.54
CA GLU A 53 -26.54 11.76 -22.53
C GLU A 53 -27.30 10.45 -22.35
N THR A 54 -26.82 9.38 -22.99
CA THR A 54 -27.41 8.03 -22.90
C THR A 54 -26.75 7.15 -21.85
N ASN A 55 -25.59 7.57 -21.34
CA ASN A 55 -24.74 6.83 -20.42
C ASN A 55 -24.33 5.44 -20.96
N ASP A 56 -24.14 5.37 -22.28
CA ASP A 56 -23.88 4.14 -23.04
C ASP A 56 -22.70 4.31 -24.02
N TRP A 57 -22.13 3.18 -24.44
CA TRP A 57 -21.08 3.16 -25.46
C TRP A 57 -21.70 3.09 -26.86
N LEU A 58 -21.16 3.90 -27.77
CA LEU A 58 -21.51 3.90 -29.19
C LEU A 58 -21.10 2.59 -29.88
N GLU A 59 -21.90 2.16 -30.84
CA GLU A 59 -21.65 0.96 -31.63
C GLU A 59 -20.33 1.11 -32.43
N GLY A 60 -19.45 0.09 -32.34
CA GLY A 60 -18.13 0.10 -32.98
C GLY A 60 -16.96 0.53 -32.09
N TYR A 61 -17.22 1.01 -30.86
CA TYR A 61 -16.19 1.40 -29.89
C TYR A 61 -15.89 0.30 -28.84
N ASP A 62 -16.15 -0.97 -29.15
CA ASP A 62 -15.92 -2.09 -28.23
C ASP A 62 -14.48 -2.19 -27.73
N LYS A 63 -13.51 -1.80 -28.56
CA LYS A 63 -12.09 -1.82 -28.18
C LYS A 63 -11.80 -0.75 -27.13
N GLN A 64 -12.28 0.47 -27.33
CA GLN A 64 -12.14 1.57 -26.38
C GLN A 64 -12.86 1.25 -25.08
N ARG A 65 -14.07 0.67 -25.16
CA ARG A 65 -14.80 0.18 -23.99
C ARG A 65 -13.97 -0.82 -23.18
N GLN A 66 -13.44 -1.86 -23.83
CA GLN A 66 -12.63 -2.88 -23.15
C GLN A 66 -11.36 -2.31 -22.54
N GLU A 67 -10.68 -1.38 -23.21
CA GLU A 67 -9.47 -0.74 -22.68
C GLU A 67 -9.80 0.12 -21.45
N TRP A 68 -10.91 0.86 -21.49
CA TRP A 68 -11.41 1.66 -20.37
C TRP A 68 -11.84 0.77 -19.19
N GLU A 69 -12.62 -0.28 -19.45
CA GLU A 69 -13.04 -1.25 -18.43
C GLU A 69 -11.85 -1.95 -17.77
N ARG A 70 -10.83 -2.32 -18.57
CA ARG A 70 -9.59 -2.91 -18.04
C ARG A 70 -8.85 -1.92 -17.16
N ALA A 71 -8.67 -0.68 -17.61
CA ALA A 71 -7.97 0.33 -16.84
C ALA A 71 -8.72 0.68 -15.54
N TYR A 72 -10.06 0.68 -15.58
CA TYR A 72 -10.91 0.82 -14.41
C TYR A 72 -10.70 -0.34 -13.42
N ALA A 73 -10.74 -1.58 -13.90
CA ALA A 73 -10.51 -2.76 -13.08
C ALA A 73 -9.12 -2.75 -12.43
N GLU A 74 -8.07 -2.38 -13.17
CA GLU A 74 -6.73 -2.22 -12.62
C GLU A 74 -6.65 -1.13 -11.54
N ALA A 75 -7.27 0.02 -11.78
CA ALA A 75 -7.35 1.12 -10.82
C ALA A 75 -8.05 0.67 -9.54
N GLN A 76 -9.16 -0.06 -9.65
CA GLN A 76 -9.88 -0.62 -8.52
C GLN A 76 -9.02 -1.62 -7.73
N VAL A 77 -8.28 -2.50 -8.41
CA VAL A 77 -7.35 -3.43 -7.74
C VAL A 77 -6.27 -2.67 -6.97
N ARG A 78 -5.66 -1.62 -7.56
CA ARG A 78 -4.66 -0.78 -6.88
C ARG A 78 -5.25 -0.07 -5.66
N PHE A 79 -6.47 0.44 -5.78
CA PHE A 79 -7.19 1.06 -4.67
C PHE A 79 -7.43 0.08 -3.52
N GLU A 80 -7.93 -1.12 -3.81
CA GLU A 80 -8.17 -2.14 -2.79
C GLU A 80 -6.88 -2.57 -2.08
N GLN A 81 -5.77 -2.69 -2.82
CA GLN A 81 -4.45 -2.98 -2.25
C GLN A 81 -3.99 -1.83 -1.34
N HIS A 82 -4.15 -0.58 -1.79
CA HIS A 82 -3.78 0.58 -1.01
C HIS A 82 -4.61 0.69 0.28
N ARG A 83 -5.92 0.44 0.21
CA ARG A 83 -6.80 0.40 1.38
C ARG A 83 -6.35 -0.65 2.39
N LYS A 84 -6.03 -1.86 1.93
CA LYS A 84 -5.47 -2.93 2.79
C LYS A 84 -4.15 -2.50 3.45
N GLN A 85 -3.30 -1.79 2.71
CA GLN A 85 -2.05 -1.26 3.24
C GLN A 85 -2.27 -0.17 4.30
N VAL A 86 -3.24 0.73 4.13
CA VAL A 86 -3.59 1.77 5.12
C VAL A 86 -4.11 1.12 6.40
N VAL A 87 -5.01 0.13 6.30
CA VAL A 87 -5.50 -0.62 7.47
C VAL A 87 -4.33 -1.29 8.21
N LYS A 88 -3.48 -2.03 7.50
CA LYS A 88 -2.31 -2.69 8.09
C LYS A 88 -1.34 -1.69 8.74
N ALA A 89 -1.14 -0.53 8.13
CA ALA A 89 -0.29 0.51 8.70
C ALA A 89 -0.89 1.09 9.99
N SER A 90 -2.21 1.26 10.06
CA SER A 90 -2.89 1.73 11.28
C SER A 90 -2.84 0.72 12.43
N GLU A 91 -2.94 -0.58 12.11
CA GLU A 91 -2.78 -1.66 13.10
C GLU A 91 -1.34 -1.70 13.64
N ALA A 92 -0.34 -1.64 12.76
CA ALA A 92 1.07 -1.65 13.16
C ALA A 92 1.48 -0.40 13.96
N ASP A 93 0.91 0.78 13.66
CA ASP A 93 1.16 2.00 14.45
C ASP A 93 0.53 1.89 15.85
N SER A 94 -0.64 1.26 15.95
CA SER A 94 -1.29 0.98 17.24
C SER A 94 -0.47 -0.01 18.08
N GLU A 95 0.00 -1.12 17.50
CA GLU A 95 0.87 -2.09 18.18
C GLU A 95 2.22 -1.46 18.59
N ALA A 96 2.83 -0.65 17.72
CA ALA A 96 4.07 0.04 18.03
C ALA A 96 3.89 1.08 19.15
N ALA A 97 2.76 1.78 19.22
CA ALA A 97 2.45 2.69 20.32
C ALA A 97 2.30 1.95 21.67
N GLU A 98 1.82 0.71 21.66
CA GLU A 98 1.74 -0.14 22.85
C GLU A 98 3.13 -0.64 23.31
N ASP A 99 4.04 -0.92 22.37
CA ASP A 99 5.43 -1.31 22.69
C ASP A 99 6.29 -0.15 23.22
N GLN A 100 6.00 1.10 22.81
CA GLN A 100 6.73 2.29 23.29
C GLN A 100 6.33 2.73 24.71
N ASN A 101 5.33 2.10 25.33
CA ASN A 101 4.95 2.36 26.73
C ASN A 101 5.90 1.72 27.75
N TYR A 102 6.98 1.03 27.33
CA TYR A 102 7.95 0.39 28.21
C TYR A 102 9.33 1.05 28.28
N SER A 103 9.54 2.25 27.72
CA SER A 103 10.82 2.94 27.92
C SER A 103 10.69 4.44 28.16
N SER A 104 10.37 4.78 29.40
CA SER A 104 10.92 5.95 30.06
C SER A 104 10.84 5.81 31.58
N GLU A 105 11.87 5.26 32.21
CA GLU A 105 12.29 5.72 33.54
C GLU A 105 13.82 5.85 33.60
N THR A 106 14.27 7.10 33.46
CA THR A 106 15.45 7.76 34.03
C THR A 106 16.44 6.91 34.83
N ALA A 107 17.71 6.86 34.41
CA ALA A 107 18.84 6.84 35.34
C ALA A 107 20.08 7.51 34.71
N GLU A 108 20.64 8.46 35.46
CA GLU A 108 21.84 9.25 35.17
C GLU A 108 23.10 8.43 34.82
N ALA A 109 24.01 9.04 34.05
CA ALA A 109 25.43 8.70 33.95
C ALA A 109 26.12 8.71 35.35
N PRO A 110 27.25 8.00 35.63
CA PRO A 110 28.52 8.21 34.93
C PRO A 110 29.56 7.03 34.91
N THR A 111 30.70 7.29 34.24
CA THR A 111 32.07 6.75 34.45
C THR A 111 32.59 5.50 33.70
N THR A 112 33.70 5.77 32.97
CA THR A 112 35.00 5.06 32.91
C THR A 112 35.21 3.75 32.12
N SER A 113 36.14 3.88 31.17
CA SER A 113 37.28 2.97 30.90
C SER A 113 37.05 1.66 30.13
N SER A 114 37.62 1.68 28.92
CA SER A 114 38.55 0.69 28.34
C SER A 114 38.38 -0.79 28.72
N THR A 115 38.14 -1.65 27.73
CA THR A 115 39.09 -2.71 27.31
C THR A 115 38.50 -3.58 26.19
N SER A 116 39.34 -3.85 25.21
CA SER A 116 39.23 -4.92 24.23
C SER A 116 39.18 -6.31 24.89
N SER A 117 38.44 -7.26 24.34
CA SER A 117 38.94 -8.59 23.87
C SER A 117 37.81 -9.59 23.57
N THR A 118 37.79 -10.02 22.31
CA THR A 118 37.68 -11.41 21.82
C THR A 118 36.52 -12.33 22.22
N SER A 119 35.82 -12.75 21.15
CA SER A 119 35.38 -14.11 20.82
C SER A 119 34.34 -14.80 21.69
N SER A 120 33.18 -15.10 21.09
CA SER A 120 32.53 -16.41 21.18
C SER A 120 31.48 -16.58 20.08
N THR A 121 31.73 -17.60 19.24
CA THR A 121 30.80 -18.58 18.68
C THR A 121 29.68 -18.16 17.71
N SER A 122 29.69 -18.89 16.60
CA SER A 122 28.64 -19.09 15.60
C SER A 122 27.26 -19.38 16.19
N ASN A 123 26.22 -18.72 15.65
CA ASN A 123 24.92 -19.34 15.45
C ASN A 123 24.26 -18.74 14.19
N ALA A 124 24.49 -19.38 13.04
CA ALA A 124 23.51 -19.36 11.97
C ALA A 124 22.27 -20.12 12.49
N GLY A 125 21.21 -19.39 12.78
CA GLY A 125 19.94 -19.94 13.24
C GLY A 125 18.81 -19.07 12.76
N ALA A 126 18.15 -19.53 11.69
CA ALA A 126 16.89 -19.03 11.19
C ALA A 126 15.84 -18.92 12.30
N GLY A 127 14.98 -17.89 12.25
CA GLY A 127 13.90 -17.78 13.24
C GLY A 127 12.93 -16.61 13.08
N GLY A 128 12.83 -15.98 11.91
CA GLY A 128 11.82 -14.94 11.63
C GLY A 128 10.52 -15.49 11.03
N SER A 129 10.12 -16.72 11.34
CA SER A 129 9.03 -17.45 10.67
C SER A 129 8.25 -18.37 11.63
N LEU A 130 7.97 -17.93 12.85
CA LEU A 130 7.06 -18.68 13.74
C LEU A 130 5.63 -18.11 13.70
N ALA A 131 5.46 -16.81 13.46
CA ALA A 131 4.14 -16.21 13.29
C ALA A 131 3.46 -16.64 11.98
N SER A 132 4.23 -16.80 10.89
CA SER A 132 3.69 -17.16 9.58
C SER A 132 3.33 -18.65 9.44
N ASP A 133 4.05 -19.53 10.15
CA ASP A 133 3.86 -20.99 10.05
C ASP A 133 2.60 -21.45 10.82
N GLU A 134 2.33 -20.84 11.98
CA GLU A 134 1.12 -21.11 12.77
C GLU A 134 -0.16 -20.62 12.06
N GLN A 135 -0.12 -19.45 11.42
CA GLN A 135 -1.22 -18.93 10.61
C GLN A 135 -1.51 -19.79 9.37
N LEU A 136 -0.46 -20.34 8.74
CA LEU A 136 -0.60 -21.27 7.62
C LEU A 136 -1.14 -22.64 8.04
N ALA A 137 -0.74 -23.13 9.23
CA ALA A 137 -1.28 -24.36 9.81
C ALA A 137 -2.79 -24.23 10.09
N ALA A 138 -3.22 -23.11 10.69
CA ALA A 138 -4.62 -22.82 10.96
C ALA A 138 -5.46 -22.73 9.67
N LEU A 139 -4.91 -22.18 8.58
CA LEU A 139 -5.57 -22.18 7.27
C LEU A 139 -5.69 -23.59 6.68
N ARG A 140 -4.65 -24.43 6.85
CA ARG A 140 -4.63 -25.80 6.32
C ARG A 140 -5.63 -26.70 7.03
N GLU A 141 -5.74 -26.61 8.34
CA GLU A 141 -6.72 -27.36 9.13
C GLU A 141 -8.15 -26.99 8.74
N LYS A 142 -8.42 -25.69 8.55
CA LYS A 142 -9.73 -25.19 8.10
C LYS A 142 -10.09 -25.63 6.67
N LEU A 143 -9.11 -25.97 5.84
CA LEU A 143 -9.33 -26.46 4.48
C LEU A 143 -9.41 -28.00 4.40
N SER A 144 -8.73 -28.72 5.30
CA SER A 144 -8.74 -30.20 5.31
C SER A 144 -9.82 -30.80 6.20
N GLY A 145 -10.44 -30.02 7.09
CA GLY A 145 -11.54 -30.45 7.97
C GLY A 145 -12.94 -30.31 7.37
N GLY A 146 -13.06 -29.94 6.08
CA GLY A 146 -14.32 -29.77 5.37
C GLY A 146 -14.65 -30.93 4.43
N VAL A 147 -14.79 -32.15 4.97
CA VAL A 147 -15.54 -33.25 4.34
C VAL A 147 -16.25 -34.08 5.40
#